data_AF-A0A7K4D293-F1
#
_entry.id   AF-A0A7K4D293-F1
#
_cell.length_a   1.000
_cell.length_b   1.000
_cell.length_c   1.000
_cell.angle_alpha   90.00
_cell.angle_beta   90.00
_cell.angle_gamma   90.00
#
_symmetry.space_group_name_H-M   'P 1'
#
loop_
_entity.id
_entity.type
_entity.pdbx_description
1 polymer ?
#
loop_
_entity_poly.entity_id
_entity_poly.type
_entity_poly.pdbx_seq_one_letter_code
_entity_poly.pdbx_strand_id
1 'polypeptide(L)'
;MTYADNPSGSLIDLVRLKAGDTEATPILTDNAIQAFLDNNDGNVLLAAAEACEALAAYYADNPTEVVGDLEGAATKTHNFLMAADRYRAQAAELKADEETRPRRPGYSSTALGKEP
;
A
#
# COMPACT_ATOMS: atom_id res chain seq x y z
N MET A 1 7.70 3.84 15.81
CA MET A 1 9.05 3.35 15.49
C MET A 1 9.41 3.84 14.09
N THR A 2 10.70 3.78 13.75
CA THR A 2 11.29 4.16 12.45
C THR A 2 11.17 2.98 11.48
N TYR A 3 11.28 3.23 10.16
CA TYR A 3 11.41 2.18 9.14
C TYR A 3 12.50 1.18 9.56
N ALA A 4 12.13 -0.10 9.70
CA ALA A 4 13.07 -1.12 10.18
C ALA A 4 13.77 -1.88 9.04
N ASP A 5 13.58 -1.44 7.80
CA ASP A 5 14.11 -2.04 6.58
C ASP A 5 13.82 -3.54 6.43
N ASN A 6 12.65 -3.96 6.92
CA ASN A 6 12.21 -5.35 6.85
C ASN A 6 10.87 -5.51 6.10
N PRO A 7 10.78 -5.12 4.82
CA PRO A 7 9.54 -5.17 4.04
C PRO A 7 9.04 -6.60 3.76
N SER A 8 9.84 -7.64 4.00
CA SER A 8 9.44 -9.04 3.91
C SER A 8 8.85 -9.60 5.21
N GLY A 9 9.16 -8.99 6.35
CA GLY A 9 8.69 -9.41 7.68
C GLY A 9 7.66 -8.47 8.33
N SER A 10 7.44 -7.28 7.79
CA SER A 10 6.50 -6.27 8.32
C SER A 10 5.68 -5.65 7.21
N LEU A 11 4.35 -5.78 7.31
CA LEU A 11 3.42 -5.10 6.39
C LEU A 11 3.55 -3.58 6.49
N ILE A 12 3.85 -3.06 7.69
CA ILE A 12 4.07 -1.63 7.94
C ILE A 12 5.29 -1.14 7.14
N ASP A 13 6.41 -1.86 7.21
CA ASP A 13 7.61 -1.50 6.45
C ASP A 13 7.38 -1.63 4.94
N LEU A 14 6.61 -2.63 4.50
CA LEU A 14 6.28 -2.80 3.10
C LEU A 14 5.41 -1.65 2.57
N VAL A 15 4.41 -1.20 3.33
CA VAL A 15 3.60 -0.02 3.00
C VAL A 15 4.48 1.23 2.97
N ARG A 16 5.33 1.42 3.98
CA ARG A 16 6.25 2.56 4.07
C ARG A 16 7.21 2.63 2.88
N LEU A 17 7.80 1.49 2.50
CA LEU A 17 8.65 1.36 1.32
C LEU A 17 7.89 1.72 0.03
N LYS A 18 6.65 1.23 -0.12
CA LYS A 18 5.82 1.53 -1.29
C LYS A 18 5.38 2.99 -1.37
N ALA A 19 5.10 3.60 -0.23
CA ALA A 19 4.73 5.01 -0.12
C ALA A 19 5.95 5.95 -0.27
N GLY A 20 7.17 5.43 -0.16
CA GLY A 20 8.39 6.23 -0.25
C GLY A 20 8.72 7.02 1.02
N ASP A 21 8.09 6.70 2.15
CA ASP A 21 8.30 7.37 3.45
C ASP A 21 9.44 6.71 4.25
N THR A 22 10.58 6.48 3.61
CA THR A 22 11.73 5.72 4.16
C THR A 22 12.85 6.59 4.72
N GLU A 23 12.62 7.90 4.82
CA GLU A 23 13.57 8.86 5.34
C GLU A 23 13.87 8.60 6.84
N ALA A 24 15.00 9.12 7.33
CA ALA A 24 15.41 8.95 8.73
C ALA A 24 14.35 9.44 9.73
N THR A 25 13.62 10.49 9.34
CA THR A 25 12.43 11.01 10.03
C THR A 25 11.22 10.83 9.12
N PRO A 26 10.53 9.68 9.19
CA PRO A 26 9.34 9.44 8.39
C PRO A 26 8.21 10.40 8.78
N ILE A 27 7.44 10.84 7.79
CA ILE A 27 6.26 11.69 7.98
C ILE A 27 5.13 10.88 8.60
N LEU A 28 4.94 9.63 8.15
CA LEU A 28 3.89 8.76 8.65
C LEU A 28 4.41 7.94 9.82
N THR A 29 3.64 7.95 10.91
CA THR A 29 3.90 7.07 12.05
C THR A 29 3.46 5.63 11.75
N ASP A 30 4.04 4.64 12.43
CA ASP A 30 3.60 3.24 12.28
C ASP A 30 2.12 3.06 12.63
N ASN A 31 1.60 3.82 13.61
CA ASN A 31 0.20 3.75 13.98
C ASN A 31 -0.72 4.23 12.85
N ALA A 32 -0.30 5.26 12.10
CA ALA A 32 -1.04 5.72 10.93
C ALA A 32 -1.03 4.65 9.83
N ILE A 33 0.13 4.05 9.56
CA ILE A 33 0.26 2.96 8.58
C ILE A 33 -0.55 1.73 8.99
N GLN A 34 -0.54 1.38 10.28
CA GLN A 34 -1.35 0.29 10.81
C GLN A 34 -2.85 0.58 10.63
N ALA A 35 -3.30 1.81 10.87
CA ALA A 35 -4.69 2.18 10.62
C ALA A 35 -5.08 2.03 9.14
N PHE A 36 -4.20 2.40 8.20
CA PHE A 36 -4.44 2.18 6.77
C PHE A 36 -4.51 0.68 6.41
N LEU A 37 -3.66 -0.14 7.02
CA LEU A 37 -3.73 -1.60 6.85
C LEU A 37 -5.04 -2.17 7.40
N ASP A 38 -5.45 -1.75 8.59
CA ASP A 38 -6.67 -2.21 9.25
C ASP A 38 -7.92 -1.82 8.45
N ASN A 39 -7.96 -0.59 7.89
CA ASN A 39 -9.05 -0.12 7.03
C ASN A 39 -9.20 -0.92 5.73
N ASN A 40 -8.13 -1.61 5.30
CA ASN A 40 -8.06 -2.30 4.03
C ASN A 40 -7.87 -3.81 4.17
N ASP A 41 -8.26 -4.39 5.31
CA ASP A 41 -8.16 -5.83 5.60
C ASP A 41 -6.73 -6.38 5.38
N GLY A 42 -5.71 -5.59 5.71
CA GLY A 42 -4.30 -5.93 5.50
C GLY A 42 -3.82 -5.83 4.05
N ASN A 43 -4.64 -5.28 3.14
CA ASN A 43 -4.25 -5.08 1.74
C ASN A 43 -3.20 -3.96 1.62
N VAL A 44 -1.96 -4.39 1.45
CA VAL A 44 -0.78 -3.51 1.33
C VAL A 44 -0.90 -2.50 0.19
N LEU A 45 -1.52 -2.84 -0.94
CA LEU A 45 -1.61 -1.91 -2.06
C LEU A 45 -2.59 -0.78 -1.77
N LEU A 46 -3.75 -1.11 -1.18
CA LEU A 46 -4.73 -0.09 -0.80
C LEU A 46 -4.20 0.76 0.37
N ALA A 47 -3.57 0.15 1.36
CA ALA A 47 -2.91 0.88 2.45
C ALA A 47 -1.77 1.79 1.94
N ALA A 48 -1.00 1.35 0.93
CA ALA A 48 0.01 2.18 0.29
C ALA A 48 -0.61 3.34 -0.51
N ALA A 49 -1.79 3.15 -1.12
CA ALA A 49 -2.50 4.24 -1.78
C ALA A 49 -2.92 5.32 -0.78
N GLU A 50 -3.51 4.94 0.36
CA GLU A 50 -3.88 5.87 1.43
C GLU A 50 -2.65 6.57 2.03
N ALA A 51 -1.55 5.83 2.23
CA ALA A 51 -0.29 6.42 2.68
C ALA A 51 0.25 7.47 1.70
N CYS A 52 0.22 7.20 0.40
CA CYS A 52 0.59 8.17 -0.63
C CYS A 52 -0.31 9.42 -0.59
N GLU A 53 -1.62 9.26 -0.40
CA GLU A 53 -2.53 10.42 -0.28
C GLU A 53 -2.26 11.26 0.96
N ALA A 54 -1.96 10.62 2.09
CA ALA A 54 -1.59 11.33 3.32
C ALA A 54 -0.27 12.12 3.13
N LEU A 55 0.72 11.57 2.43
CA LEU A 55 1.94 12.27 2.05
C LEU A 55 1.66 13.43 1.09
N ALA A 56 0.78 13.22 0.10
CA ALA A 56 0.37 14.24 -0.84
C ALA A 56 -0.29 15.43 -0.13
N ALA A 57 -1.17 15.16 0.83
CA ALA A 57 -1.81 16.16 1.69
C ALA A 57 -0.76 16.92 2.53
N TYR A 58 0.18 16.19 3.15
CA TYR A 58 1.26 16.82 3.92
C TYR A 58 2.07 17.81 3.09
N TYR A 59 2.48 17.44 1.87
CA TYR A 59 3.25 18.33 0.99
C TYR A 59 2.41 19.46 0.38
N ALA A 60 1.10 19.26 0.20
CA ALA A 60 0.18 20.31 -0.24
C ALA A 60 -0.05 21.37 0.85
N ASP A 61 -0.13 20.95 2.11
CA ASP A 61 -0.32 21.84 3.28
C ASP A 61 0.98 22.49 3.76
N ASN A 62 2.12 21.89 3.43
CA ASN A 62 3.45 22.40 3.75
C ASN A 62 4.25 22.65 2.47
N PRO A 63 3.81 23.56 1.57
CA PRO A 63 4.63 23.95 0.44
C PRO A 63 5.84 24.68 1.01
N THR A 64 7.00 24.01 1.06
CA THR A 64 8.22 24.63 1.59
C THR A 64 8.51 25.90 0.79
N GLU A 65 8.36 27.08 1.41
CA GLU A 65 8.67 28.38 0.82
C GLU A 65 10.20 28.58 0.75
N VAL A 66 10.89 27.80 -0.08
CA VAL A 66 12.15 28.28 -0.63
C VAL A 66 11.77 29.02 -1.91
N VAL A 67 12.11 30.31 -2.01
CA VAL A 67 11.90 31.09 -3.25
C VAL A 67 12.54 30.33 -4.41
N GLY A 68 11.72 29.67 -5.24
CA GLY A 68 12.14 28.81 -6.35
C GLY A 68 11.77 27.31 -6.26
N ASP A 69 11.26 26.80 -5.13
CA ASP A 69 10.98 25.36 -4.92
C ASP A 69 9.48 25.01 -4.80
N LEU A 70 8.60 25.96 -5.12
CA LEU A 70 7.14 25.75 -5.14
C LEU A 70 6.73 24.69 -6.18
N GLU A 71 7.49 24.58 -7.28
CA GLU A 71 7.33 23.50 -8.26
C GLU A 71 7.64 22.13 -7.65
N GLY A 72 8.55 22.05 -6.68
CA GLY A 72 8.94 20.81 -6.01
C GLY A 72 7.81 20.22 -5.15
N ALA A 73 7.12 21.06 -4.39
CA ALA A 73 5.98 20.62 -3.57
C ALA A 73 4.80 20.14 -4.44
N ALA A 74 4.40 20.93 -5.45
CA ALA A 74 3.33 20.56 -6.36
C ALA A 74 3.63 19.27 -7.15
N THR A 75 4.88 19.13 -7.61
CA THR A 75 5.34 17.91 -8.30
C THR A 75 5.33 16.69 -7.37
N LYS A 76 5.78 16.84 -6.11
CA LYS A 76 5.71 15.77 -5.11
C LYS A 76 4.26 15.34 -4.86
N THR A 77 3.36 16.28 -4.59
CA THR A 77 1.92 16.00 -4.40
C THR A 77 1.37 15.24 -5.60
N HIS A 78 1.63 15.69 -6.83
CA HIS A 78 1.17 15.03 -8.03
C HIS A 78 1.71 13.60 -8.16
N ASN A 79 3.00 13.39 -7.92
CA ASN A 79 3.63 12.07 -8.00
C ASN A 79 3.05 11.09 -6.99
N PHE A 80 2.76 11.54 -5.76
CA PHE A 80 2.13 10.69 -4.75
C PHE A 80 0.70 10.33 -5.13
N LEU A 81 -0.09 11.26 -5.66
CA LEU A 81 -1.44 10.96 -6.15
C LEU A 81 -1.41 9.95 -7.31
N MET A 82 -0.50 10.12 -8.27
CA MET A 82 -0.31 9.14 -9.36
C MET A 82 0.07 7.75 -8.84
N ALA A 83 0.92 7.68 -7.80
CA ALA A 83 1.29 6.43 -7.17
C ALA A 83 0.07 5.77 -6.47
N ALA A 84 -0.76 6.56 -5.79
CA ALA A 84 -1.99 6.06 -5.17
C ALA A 84 -2.95 5.45 -6.19
N ASP A 85 -3.19 6.14 -7.31
CA ASP A 85 -4.05 5.65 -8.39
C ASP A 85 -3.52 4.33 -8.98
N ARG A 86 -2.20 4.26 -9.19
CA ARG A 86 -1.54 3.04 -9.67
C ARG A 86 -1.74 1.86 -8.71
N TYR A 87 -1.58 2.07 -7.41
CA TYR A 87 -1.75 0.99 -6.43
C TYR A 87 -3.21 0.53 -6.33
N ARG A 88 -4.19 1.45 -6.46
CA ARG A 88 -5.61 1.08 -6.54
C ARG A 88 -5.92 0.26 -7.79
N ALA A 89 -5.40 0.65 -8.94
CA ALA A 89 -5.56 -0.12 -10.18
C ALA A 89 -4.98 -1.54 -10.02
N GLN A 90 -3.79 -1.68 -9.46
CA GLN A 90 -3.17 -2.98 -9.20
C GLN A 90 -3.99 -3.83 -8.21
N ALA A 91 -4.53 -3.23 -7.15
CA ALA A 91 -5.39 -3.94 -6.20
C ALA A 91 -6.68 -4.45 -6.88
N ALA A 92 -7.26 -3.65 -7.77
CA ALA A 92 -8.45 -4.04 -8.54
C ALA A 92 -8.16 -5.17 -9.53
N GLU A 93 -7.02 -5.12 -10.24
CA GLU A 93 -6.56 -6.17 -11.15
C GLU A 93 -6.36 -7.50 -10.41
N LEU A 94 -5.68 -7.49 -9.25
CA LEU A 94 -5.47 -8.69 -8.44
C LEU A 94 -6.78 -9.30 -7.95
N LYS A 95 -7.75 -8.47 -7.58
CA LYS A 95 -9.08 -8.93 -7.17
C LYS A 95 -9.83 -9.58 -8.34
N ALA A 96 -9.74 -8.99 -9.53
CA ALA A 96 -10.35 -9.55 -10.75
C ALA A 96 -9.69 -10.88 -11.16
N ASP A 97 -8.37 -10.99 -11.05
CA ASP A 97 -7.63 -12.23 -11.29
C ASP A 97 -8.00 -13.33 -10.29
N GLU A 98 -8.27 -12.98 -9.03
CA GLU A 98 -8.73 -13.94 -8.03
C GLU A 98 -10.13 -14.48 -8.35
N GLU A 99 -11.04 -13.60 -8.80
CA GLU A 99 -12.42 -13.96 -9.16
C GLU A 99 -12.52 -14.78 -10.45
N THR A 100 -11.62 -14.54 -11.42
CA THR A 100 -11.59 -15.24 -12.71
C THR A 100 -10.87 -16.59 -12.67
N ARG A 101 -10.13 -16.91 -11.59
CA ARG A 101 -9.50 -18.23 -11.43
C ARG A 101 -10.60 -19.30 -11.33
N PRO A 102 -10.62 -20.32 -12.22
CA PRO A 102 -11.62 -21.38 -12.14
C PRO A 102 -11.49 -22.08 -10.78
N ARG A 103 -12.59 -22.10 -10.02
CA ARG A 103 -12.69 -22.89 -8.78
C ARG A 103 -12.35 -24.33 -9.14
N ARG A 104 -11.17 -24.81 -8.76
CA ARG A 104 -10.75 -26.19 -9.01
C ARG A 104 -11.86 -27.12 -8.51
N PRO A 105 -12.34 -28.09 -9.30
CA PRO A 105 -13.24 -29.10 -8.81
C PRO A 105 -12.61 -29.73 -7.58
N GLY A 106 -13.30 -29.63 -6.44
CA GLY A 106 -12.81 -30.14 -5.17
C GLY A 106 -12.57 -31.63 -5.29
N TYR A 107 -11.31 -32.05 -5.37
CA TYR A 107 -10.94 -33.41 -5.02
C TYR A 107 -11.08 -33.53 -3.49
N SER A 108 -12.31 -33.84 -3.07
CA SER A 108 -12.57 -34.35 -1.74
C SER A 108 -11.81 -35.67 -1.60
N SER A 109 -10.78 -35.69 -0.76
CA SER A 109 -10.03 -36.89 -0.38
C SER A 109 -10.90 -37.94 0.33
N THR A 110 -12.17 -37.62 0.62
CA THR A 110 -13.13 -38.52 1.25
C THR A 110 -13.71 -39.58 0.31
N ALA A 111 -13.46 -39.52 -1.00
CA ALA A 111 -13.98 -40.49 -1.97
C ALA A 111 -13.01 -41.64 -2.31
N LEU A 112 -11.78 -41.66 -1.77
CA LEU A 112 -10.76 -42.65 -2.13
C LEU A 112 -10.55 -43.78 -1.10
N GLY A 113 -11.58 -44.09 -0.31
CA GLY A 113 -11.48 -45.11 0.72
C GLY A 113 -12.82 -45.72 1.08
N LYS A 114 -13.28 -46.67 0.26
CA LYS A 114 -13.78 -48.00 0.68
C LYS A 114 -14.64 -48.61 -0.43
N GLU A 115 -14.07 -49.58 -1.15
CA GLU A 115 -14.69 -50.86 -1.53
C GLU A 115 -13.55 -51.88 -1.74
N PRO A 116 -13.76 -53.21 -1.60
CA PRO A 116 -14.95 -53.95 -1.16
C PRO A 116 -14.83 -54.53 0.26
#